data_AF-A0A2N2UIH2-F1
#
_entry.id   AF-A0A2N2UIH2-F1
#
_cell.length_a   1.000
_cell.length_b   1.000
_cell.length_c   1.000
_cell.angle_alpha   90.00
_cell.angle_beta   90.00
_cell.angle_gamma   90.00
#
_symmetry.space_group_name_H-M   'P 1'
#
loop_
_entity.id
_entity.type
_entity.pdbx_description
1 polymer ?
#
loop_
_entity_poly.entity_id
_entity_poly.type
_entity_poly.pdbx_seq_one_letter_code
_entity_poly.pdbx_strand_id
1 'polypeptide(L)'
;MSALAALRNLAFALTLGACAGSALANSYEAQLPPELSTSPHMCDYVACADVMPGADSFSERKGQPPYVEAYRSADGGKQLLGYVMLSTDITDIPAYSGKPVVTLIGMDTTGHFTGVKVLKHSEPILLLGIPEEALIEFNNQYLGKFVGDNIEIGRSRPEQDIIGLDAITGATVTVIAQNQVMMLSGGEVAKQVGILKPTIRPQAKFIDTGAKPSWQQLVEDGSVQRLTVAAEEVGLPHRGQPYIDLWFGYLNQPTVGRAVLGDGPYNSLMSRLGEGDHALFIVRSAGIESFKGSGFVRGGIYDRVQVRQERDAFTFRDTDYFNLYGIAAAGAPAFSESAIFIVRSGAFSAAYPWKLVFLANKMDKATGAKTFANFDTEYWLPATYMEGGHPEIVKPDPVWLKIWKERMVTIIAFTAFLVAIAVVYSQRDTLVRRSTRKNKWPVNAFKYVGWVISIGFVGFGLLAQPSITQVLTWFHALLFQWQWELFLSDPFIFIFWWFIIITVFLWGRGLFCGWACPFGSLSELLYKIGGWVG
;
A
#
# COMPACT_ATOMS: atom_id res chain seq x y z
N MET A 1 -20.35 48.22 -41.41
CA MET A 1 -20.41 46.79 -41.00
C MET A 1 -20.74 46.76 -39.51
N SER A 2 -21.93 46.25 -39.19
CA SER A 2 -22.73 46.63 -38.01
C SER A 2 -22.27 46.01 -36.69
N ALA A 3 -22.42 46.76 -35.59
CA ALA A 3 -22.20 46.34 -34.20
C ALA A 3 -22.85 44.98 -33.82
N LEU A 4 -23.91 44.58 -34.54
CA LEU A 4 -24.54 43.25 -34.43
C LEU A 4 -23.60 42.08 -34.77
N ALA A 5 -22.64 42.25 -35.69
CA ALA A 5 -21.67 41.21 -36.02
C ALA A 5 -20.61 41.04 -34.92
N ALA A 6 -20.24 42.14 -34.27
CA ALA A 6 -19.30 42.12 -33.14
C ALA A 6 -19.92 41.45 -31.90
N LEU A 7 -21.20 41.75 -31.61
CA LEU A 7 -21.94 41.09 -30.52
C LEU A 7 -22.17 39.61 -30.76
N ARG A 8 -22.44 39.20 -32.01
CA ARG A 8 -22.60 37.77 -32.37
C ARG A 8 -21.28 37.00 -32.21
N ASN A 9 -20.16 37.60 -32.58
CA ASN A 9 -18.84 36.97 -32.42
C ASN A 9 -18.39 36.92 -30.94
N LEU A 10 -18.75 37.92 -30.13
CA LEU A 10 -18.50 37.89 -28.69
C LEU A 10 -19.35 36.81 -27.98
N ALA A 11 -20.63 36.69 -28.35
CA ALA A 11 -21.51 35.66 -27.81
C ALA A 11 -21.03 34.25 -28.20
N PHE A 12 -20.55 34.06 -29.44
CA PHE A 12 -20.00 32.78 -29.91
C PHE A 12 -18.68 32.42 -29.19
N ALA A 13 -17.82 33.40 -28.92
CA ALA A 13 -16.58 33.22 -28.15
C ALA A 13 -16.84 32.92 -26.67
N LEU A 14 -17.87 33.53 -26.07
CA LEU A 14 -18.30 33.24 -24.69
C LEU A 14 -18.94 31.85 -24.55
N THR A 15 -19.69 31.38 -25.56
CA THR A 15 -20.21 30.01 -25.57
C THR A 15 -19.13 28.96 -25.82
N LEU A 16 -18.09 29.27 -26.61
CA LEU A 16 -16.93 28.39 -26.78
C LEU A 16 -16.02 28.37 -25.55
N GLY A 17 -15.93 29.48 -24.80
CA GLY A 17 -15.21 29.55 -23.53
C GLY A 17 -15.91 28.83 -22.37
N ALA A 18 -17.24 28.77 -22.37
CA ALA A 18 -18.02 28.08 -21.34
C ALA A 18 -18.08 26.54 -21.54
N CYS A 19 -17.86 26.05 -22.76
CA CYS A 19 -17.83 24.60 -23.06
C CYS A 19 -16.42 24.00 -23.13
N ALA A 20 -15.36 24.79 -22.94
CA ALA A 20 -13.97 24.31 -22.97
C ALA A 20 -13.41 23.90 -21.59
N GLY A 21 -14.19 24.04 -20.51
CA GLY A 21 -13.74 23.77 -19.14
C GLY A 21 -13.84 22.32 -18.66
N SER A 22 -14.29 21.38 -19.50
CA SER A 22 -14.56 19.99 -19.10
C SER A 22 -13.75 18.93 -19.87
N ALA A 23 -12.70 19.32 -20.59
CA ALA A 23 -11.80 18.38 -21.25
C ALA A 23 -10.39 18.48 -20.66
N LEU A 24 -9.99 17.42 -19.93
CA LEU A 24 -8.71 17.19 -19.27
C LEU A 24 -8.48 18.00 -17.97
N ALA A 25 -9.21 17.62 -16.92
CA ALA A 25 -8.73 17.88 -15.57
C ALA A 25 -7.44 17.07 -15.36
N ASN A 26 -6.30 17.76 -15.33
CA ASN A 26 -5.00 17.16 -15.00
C ASN A 26 -5.09 16.56 -13.58
N SER A 27 -4.87 15.25 -13.44
CA SER A 27 -5.00 14.58 -12.14
C SER A 27 -3.75 14.76 -11.26
N TYR A 28 -2.70 15.40 -11.78
CA TYR A 28 -1.51 15.76 -11.01
C TYR A 28 -1.82 16.81 -9.94
N GLU A 29 -1.60 16.44 -8.67
CA GLU A 29 -1.87 17.24 -7.47
C GLU A 29 -3.26 17.89 -7.48
N ALA A 30 -4.24 17.21 -8.08
CA ALA A 30 -5.62 17.67 -8.09
C ALA A 30 -6.14 17.93 -6.66
N GLN A 31 -6.90 19.00 -6.50
CA GLN A 31 -7.59 19.29 -5.25
C GLN A 31 -8.87 18.47 -5.22
N LEU A 32 -8.90 17.47 -4.34
CA LEU A 32 -10.08 16.66 -4.11
C LEU A 32 -10.96 17.30 -3.02
N PRO A 33 -12.29 17.22 -3.14
CA PRO A 33 -13.19 17.67 -2.09
C PRO A 33 -12.89 16.93 -0.77
N PRO A 34 -12.79 17.62 0.38
CA PRO A 34 -12.54 16.98 1.67
C PRO A 34 -13.69 16.02 2.08
N GLU A 35 -14.89 16.23 1.54
CA GLU A 35 -16.04 15.36 1.74
C GLU A 35 -15.91 14.01 1.03
N LEU A 36 -15.00 13.87 0.06
CA LEU A 36 -14.86 12.65 -0.73
C LEU A 36 -14.60 11.41 0.15
N SER A 37 -13.74 11.54 1.16
CA SER A 37 -13.38 10.44 2.07
C SER A 37 -14.32 10.29 3.28
N THR A 38 -15.32 11.17 3.45
CA THR A 38 -16.12 11.24 4.68
C THR A 38 -17.63 11.21 4.45
N SER A 39 -18.08 11.69 3.29
CA SER A 39 -19.49 11.74 2.93
C SER A 39 -20.07 10.33 2.74
N PRO A 40 -21.26 10.05 3.30
CA PRO A 40 -22.03 8.87 2.94
C PRO A 40 -22.35 8.80 1.44
N HIS A 41 -22.53 9.95 0.77
CA HIS A 41 -22.80 10.04 -0.67
C HIS A 41 -21.53 10.37 -1.46
N MET A 42 -20.61 9.40 -1.56
CA MET A 42 -19.33 9.58 -2.28
C MET A 42 -19.51 10.09 -3.72
N CYS A 43 -20.48 9.52 -4.45
CA CYS A 43 -20.68 9.78 -5.88
C CYS A 43 -21.27 11.16 -6.20
N ASP A 44 -21.62 11.96 -5.19
CA ASP A 44 -21.98 13.37 -5.38
C ASP A 44 -20.73 14.25 -5.57
N TYR A 45 -19.57 13.78 -5.10
CA TYR A 45 -18.29 14.51 -5.12
C TYR A 45 -17.34 14.01 -6.21
N VAL A 46 -17.61 12.85 -6.82
CA VAL A 46 -16.82 12.26 -7.91
C VAL A 46 -17.72 11.57 -8.94
N ALA A 47 -17.31 11.62 -10.21
CA ALA A 47 -18.06 11.03 -11.31
C ALA A 47 -17.99 9.49 -11.32
N CYS A 48 -18.77 8.83 -10.47
CA CYS A 48 -18.85 7.36 -10.41
C CYS A 48 -19.36 6.71 -11.71
N ALA A 49 -20.13 7.45 -12.52
CA ALA A 49 -20.60 6.98 -13.83
C ALA A 49 -19.44 6.71 -14.81
N ASP A 50 -18.29 7.38 -14.64
CA ASP A 50 -17.13 7.19 -15.51
C ASP A 50 -16.49 5.80 -15.34
N VAL A 51 -16.62 5.22 -14.13
CA VAL A 51 -16.09 3.88 -13.85
C VAL A 51 -17.18 2.81 -13.85
N MET A 52 -18.45 3.19 -13.94
CA MET A 52 -19.58 2.28 -14.08
C MET A 52 -20.49 2.69 -15.24
N PRO A 53 -20.09 2.38 -16.49
CA PRO A 53 -20.85 2.76 -17.66
C PRO A 53 -22.29 2.25 -17.61
N GLY A 54 -23.25 3.15 -17.80
CA GLY A 54 -24.67 2.85 -17.84
C GLY A 54 -25.36 2.75 -16.49
N ALA A 55 -24.70 3.11 -15.39
CA ALA A 55 -25.36 3.42 -14.12
C ALA A 55 -25.97 4.83 -14.15
N ASP A 56 -27.17 4.99 -13.57
CA ASP A 56 -27.88 6.26 -13.44
C ASP A 56 -28.13 6.66 -11.97
N SER A 57 -27.89 5.75 -11.03
CA SER A 57 -28.03 6.03 -9.60
C SER A 57 -27.04 5.22 -8.77
N PHE A 58 -26.65 5.76 -7.62
CA PHE A 58 -25.65 5.21 -6.72
C PHE A 58 -26.17 5.18 -5.28
N SER A 59 -25.76 4.18 -4.50
CA SER A 59 -26.11 4.12 -3.07
C SER A 59 -25.27 5.06 -2.22
N GLU A 60 -25.65 5.20 -0.95
CA GLU A 60 -24.69 5.60 0.09
C GLU A 60 -23.57 4.55 0.21
N ARG A 61 -22.46 4.95 0.81
CA ARG A 61 -21.38 4.05 1.18
C ARG A 61 -21.91 2.91 2.05
N LYS A 62 -21.58 1.70 1.64
CA LYS A 62 -21.88 0.47 2.34
C LYS A 62 -20.58 -0.23 2.69
N GLY A 63 -20.65 -1.05 3.73
CA GLY A 63 -19.57 -1.99 4.01
C GLY A 63 -18.35 -1.43 4.72
N GLN A 64 -17.45 -2.34 5.07
CA GLN A 64 -16.17 -2.09 5.74
C GLN A 64 -15.12 -3.07 5.18
N PRO A 65 -14.26 -2.63 4.23
CA PRO A 65 -14.08 -1.24 3.79
C PRO A 65 -15.25 -0.72 2.92
N PRO A 66 -15.43 0.62 2.83
CA PRO A 66 -16.53 1.24 2.10
C PRO A 66 -16.54 0.99 0.59
N TYR A 67 -17.72 0.73 0.03
CA TYR A 67 -18.02 0.73 -1.41
C TYR A 67 -19.40 1.34 -1.66
N VAL A 68 -19.72 1.62 -2.92
CA VAL A 68 -21.01 2.14 -3.38
C VAL A 68 -21.60 1.19 -4.41
N GLU A 69 -22.88 0.85 -4.28
CA GLU A 69 -23.59 0.08 -5.30
C GLU A 69 -24.05 1.01 -6.43
N ALA A 70 -23.88 0.56 -7.67
CA ALA A 70 -24.27 1.28 -8.86
C ALA A 70 -25.47 0.61 -9.53
N TYR A 71 -26.47 1.41 -9.87
CA TYR A 71 -27.76 0.95 -10.34
C TYR A 71 -28.12 1.53 -11.71
N ARG A 72 -28.93 0.78 -12.44
CA ARG A 72 -29.67 1.25 -13.62
C ARG A 72 -31.16 1.20 -13.33
N SER A 73 -31.86 2.25 -13.69
CA SER A 73 -33.31 2.31 -13.65
C SER A 73 -33.87 1.49 -14.81
N ALA A 74 -34.62 0.43 -14.50
CA ALA A 74 -35.25 -0.44 -15.49
C ALA A 74 -36.65 -0.86 -15.01
N ASP A 75 -37.66 -0.70 -15.86
CA ASP A 75 -39.04 -1.18 -15.67
C ASP A 75 -39.65 -0.93 -14.27
N GLY A 76 -39.46 0.28 -13.73
CA GLY A 76 -40.01 0.68 -12.42
C GLY A 76 -39.25 0.14 -11.20
N GLY A 77 -38.11 -0.54 -11.41
CA GLY A 77 -37.19 -1.00 -10.38
C GLY A 77 -35.74 -0.52 -10.59
N LYS A 78 -34.86 -0.89 -9.65
CA LYS A 78 -33.42 -0.65 -9.75
C LYS A 78 -32.69 -1.97 -10.00
N GLN A 79 -31.98 -2.07 -11.12
CA GLN A 79 -31.09 -3.19 -11.41
C GLN A 79 -29.68 -2.87 -10.91
N LEU A 80 -29.11 -3.74 -10.07
CA LEU A 80 -27.71 -3.63 -9.64
C LEU A 80 -26.78 -3.96 -10.82
N LEU A 81 -25.91 -3.02 -11.18
CA LEU A 81 -24.89 -3.22 -12.22
C LEU A 81 -23.55 -3.66 -11.64
N GLY A 82 -23.21 -3.17 -10.46
CA GLY A 82 -21.92 -3.45 -9.83
C GLY A 82 -21.62 -2.52 -8.67
N TYR A 83 -20.34 -2.38 -8.40
CA TYR A 83 -19.79 -1.72 -7.22
C TYR A 83 -18.72 -0.71 -7.64
N VAL A 84 -18.72 0.45 -6.98
CA VAL A 84 -17.71 1.50 -7.13
C VAL A 84 -16.99 1.66 -5.80
N MET A 85 -15.68 1.78 -5.83
CA MET A 85 -14.85 1.93 -4.64
C MET A 85 -13.75 2.96 -4.88
N LEU A 86 -13.38 3.67 -3.82
CA LEU A 86 -12.28 4.61 -3.81
C LEU A 86 -11.09 3.98 -3.11
N SER A 87 -9.92 3.97 -3.76
CA SER A 87 -8.75 3.25 -3.27
C SER A 87 -8.36 3.62 -1.84
N THR A 88 -8.39 4.91 -1.50
CA THR A 88 -7.98 5.43 -0.18
C THR A 88 -8.94 5.07 0.96
N ASP A 89 -10.15 4.57 0.66
CA ASP A 89 -11.02 4.03 1.72
C ASP A 89 -10.63 2.59 2.11
N ILE A 90 -9.80 1.95 1.29
CA ILE A 90 -9.39 0.55 1.45
C ILE A 90 -7.90 0.47 1.79
N THR A 91 -7.06 1.27 1.14
CA THR A 91 -5.60 1.22 1.27
C THR A 91 -4.93 2.54 0.93
N ASP A 92 -3.87 2.87 1.68
CA ASP A 92 -3.02 4.05 1.49
C ASP A 92 -1.63 3.69 0.94
N ILE A 93 -1.53 2.65 0.11
CA ILE A 93 -0.25 2.23 -0.48
C ILE A 93 0.41 3.41 -1.21
N PRO A 94 1.61 3.84 -0.79
CA PRO A 94 2.29 4.96 -1.44
C PRO A 94 2.89 4.52 -2.78
N ALA A 95 2.83 5.41 -3.76
CA ALA A 95 3.54 5.28 -5.02
C ALA A 95 4.90 6.00 -4.97
N TYR A 96 5.55 6.24 -6.11
CA TYR A 96 6.93 6.74 -6.17
C TYR A 96 7.13 8.07 -5.42
N SER A 97 6.09 8.92 -5.42
CA SER A 97 6.08 10.19 -4.69
C SER A 97 6.05 10.07 -3.17
N GLY A 98 5.85 8.86 -2.62
CA GLY A 98 5.57 8.64 -1.21
C GLY A 98 4.14 8.99 -0.79
N LYS A 99 3.26 9.31 -1.75
CA LYS A 99 1.83 9.54 -1.56
C LYS A 99 1.01 8.50 -2.34
N PRO A 100 -0.22 8.16 -1.90
CA PRO A 100 -1.07 7.22 -2.63
C PRO A 100 -1.59 7.83 -3.94
N VAL A 101 -1.82 6.95 -4.93
CA VAL A 101 -2.57 7.30 -6.16
C VAL A 101 -4.05 7.11 -5.88
N VAL A 102 -4.79 8.21 -5.78
CA VAL A 102 -6.23 8.18 -5.48
C VAL A 102 -6.97 7.75 -6.74
N THR A 103 -7.55 6.55 -6.68
CA THR A 103 -8.15 5.88 -7.83
C THR A 103 -9.58 5.50 -7.52
N LEU A 104 -10.50 5.86 -8.41
CA LEU A 104 -11.87 5.38 -8.42
C LEU A 104 -11.94 4.12 -9.29
N ILE A 105 -12.54 3.06 -8.76
CA ILE A 105 -12.51 1.73 -9.36
C ILE A 105 -13.94 1.21 -9.47
N GLY A 106 -14.33 0.75 -10.65
CA GLY A 106 -15.61 0.10 -10.92
C GLY A 106 -15.44 -1.40 -11.16
N MET A 107 -16.36 -2.19 -10.63
CA MET A 107 -16.40 -3.64 -10.78
C MET A 107 -17.84 -4.13 -10.94
N ASP A 108 -18.11 -5.00 -11.90
CA ASP A 108 -19.46 -5.55 -12.10
C ASP A 108 -19.85 -6.60 -11.04
N THR A 109 -21.10 -7.05 -11.08
CA THR A 109 -21.63 -8.09 -10.18
C THR A 109 -20.97 -9.46 -10.32
N THR A 110 -20.15 -9.67 -11.36
CA THR A 110 -19.41 -10.92 -11.61
C THR A 110 -17.94 -10.82 -11.21
N GLY A 111 -17.46 -9.65 -10.81
CA GLY A 111 -16.09 -9.42 -10.35
C GLY A 111 -15.12 -8.95 -11.43
N HIS A 112 -15.61 -8.49 -12.59
CA HIS A 112 -14.74 -7.93 -13.62
C HIS A 112 -14.66 -6.41 -13.49
N PHE A 113 -13.45 -5.85 -13.67
CA PHE A 113 -13.27 -4.40 -13.65
C PHE A 113 -14.00 -3.75 -14.83
N THR A 114 -14.84 -2.76 -14.56
CA THR A 114 -15.64 -2.05 -15.56
C THR A 114 -15.11 -0.66 -15.89
N GLY A 115 -14.28 -0.10 -15.01
CA GLY A 115 -13.71 1.22 -15.20
C GLY A 115 -12.69 1.57 -14.12
N VAL A 116 -11.71 2.39 -14.49
CA VAL A 116 -10.65 2.87 -13.58
C VAL A 116 -10.38 4.33 -13.89
N LYS A 117 -10.43 5.20 -12.86
CA LYS A 117 -10.17 6.62 -13.01
C LYS A 117 -9.24 7.12 -11.91
N VAL A 118 -8.07 7.63 -12.31
CA VAL A 118 -7.17 8.33 -11.38
C VAL A 118 -7.76 9.71 -11.10
N LEU A 119 -8.06 9.97 -9.83
CA LEU A 119 -8.61 11.24 -9.36
C LEU A 119 -7.50 12.20 -8.94
N LYS A 120 -6.42 11.65 -8.34
CA LYS A 120 -5.25 12.43 -7.91
C LYS A 120 -4.01 11.55 -7.89
N HIS A 121 -2.89 12.07 -8.39
CA HIS A 121 -1.57 11.53 -8.11
C HIS A 121 -0.54 12.64 -7.87
N SER A 122 0.61 12.27 -7.30
CA SER A 122 1.71 13.21 -7.02
C SER A 122 3.02 12.77 -7.66
N GLU A 123 2.94 11.93 -8.69
CA GLU A 123 4.08 11.22 -9.31
C GLU A 123 4.94 12.17 -10.15
N PRO A 124 6.14 12.58 -9.69
CA PRO A 124 6.94 13.59 -10.38
C PRO A 124 7.48 13.11 -11.74
N ILE A 125 7.62 11.79 -11.91
CA ILE A 125 8.14 11.20 -13.16
C ILE A 125 7.17 11.38 -14.33
N LEU A 126 5.86 11.49 -14.05
CA LEU A 126 4.82 11.76 -15.04
C LEU A 126 4.76 13.23 -15.49
N LEU A 127 5.53 14.12 -14.85
CA LEU A 127 5.65 15.52 -15.30
C LEU A 127 6.89 15.78 -16.16
N LEU A 128 7.94 15.00 -15.96
CA LEU A 128 9.28 15.32 -16.48
C LEU A 128 9.70 14.46 -17.67
N GLY A 129 8.94 13.41 -18.01
CA GLY A 129 9.31 12.54 -19.14
C GLY A 129 8.29 11.52 -19.64
N ILE A 130 7.19 11.27 -18.92
CA ILE A 130 6.17 10.27 -19.32
C ILE A 130 4.80 10.97 -19.34
N PRO A 131 4.03 10.92 -20.45
CA PRO A 131 2.71 11.52 -20.52
C PRO A 131 1.73 10.88 -19.51
N GLU A 132 0.80 11.67 -18.96
CA GLU A 132 -0.23 11.19 -18.02
C GLU A 132 -1.13 10.13 -18.68
N GLU A 133 -1.32 10.22 -20.00
CA GLU A 133 -2.01 9.23 -20.82
C GLU A 133 -1.44 7.82 -20.65
N ALA A 134 -0.14 7.67 -20.39
CA ALA A 134 0.46 6.36 -20.15
C ALA A 134 -0.10 5.68 -18.88
N LEU A 135 -0.45 6.46 -17.85
CA LEU A 135 -1.09 5.95 -16.64
C LEU A 135 -2.55 5.55 -16.91
N ILE A 136 -3.24 6.29 -17.77
CA ILE A 136 -4.60 5.96 -18.22
C ILE A 136 -4.58 4.65 -19.03
N GLU A 137 -3.67 4.53 -20.00
CA GLU A 137 -3.49 3.31 -20.81
C GLU A 137 -3.13 2.11 -19.94
N PHE A 138 -2.25 2.29 -18.95
CA PHE A 138 -1.94 1.25 -17.97
C PHE A 138 -3.18 0.77 -17.22
N ASN A 139 -3.98 1.69 -16.68
CA ASN A 139 -5.20 1.36 -15.95
C ASN A 139 -6.29 0.73 -16.83
N ASN A 140 -6.33 1.07 -18.12
CA ASN A 140 -7.29 0.46 -19.05
C ASN A 140 -7.02 -1.03 -19.31
N GLN A 141 -5.81 -1.54 -19.02
CA GLN A 141 -5.51 -2.96 -19.17
C GLN A 141 -6.31 -3.85 -18.19
N TYR A 142 -6.81 -3.30 -17.07
CA TYR A 142 -7.61 -4.05 -16.09
C TYR A 142 -9.04 -4.31 -16.58
N LEU A 143 -9.54 -3.51 -17.53
CA LEU A 143 -10.93 -3.59 -17.98
C LEU A 143 -11.27 -5.00 -18.48
N GLY A 144 -12.34 -5.57 -17.95
CA GLY A 144 -12.79 -6.93 -18.26
C GLY A 144 -11.97 -8.06 -17.64
N LYS A 145 -10.94 -7.78 -16.83
CA LYS A 145 -10.20 -8.81 -16.07
C LYS A 145 -10.92 -9.13 -14.77
N PHE A 146 -10.87 -10.39 -14.35
CA PHE A 146 -11.51 -10.81 -13.10
C PHE A 146 -10.60 -10.48 -11.91
N VAL A 147 -11.21 -9.96 -10.85
CA VAL A 147 -10.51 -9.52 -9.64
C VAL A 147 -9.84 -10.66 -8.85
N GLY A 148 -10.28 -11.90 -9.07
CA GLY A 148 -9.65 -13.09 -8.50
C GLY A 148 -8.47 -13.64 -9.29
N ASP A 149 -8.21 -13.12 -10.50
CA ASP A 149 -7.10 -13.57 -11.33
C ASP A 149 -5.75 -13.15 -10.73
N ASN A 150 -4.69 -13.89 -11.06
CA ASN A 150 -3.34 -13.54 -10.67
C ASN A 150 -2.73 -12.53 -11.66
N ILE A 151 -2.98 -11.24 -11.41
CA ILE A 151 -2.53 -10.14 -12.25
C ILE A 151 -1.20 -9.57 -11.74
N GLU A 152 -0.16 -9.62 -12.58
CA GLU A 152 1.19 -9.13 -12.25
C GLU A 152 1.71 -8.14 -13.31
N ILE A 153 2.63 -7.27 -12.90
CA ILE A 153 3.35 -6.39 -13.83
C ILE A 153 4.43 -7.17 -14.57
N GLY A 154 4.44 -7.10 -15.89
CA GLY A 154 5.41 -7.76 -16.75
C GLY A 154 4.77 -8.77 -17.69
N ARG A 155 5.55 -9.75 -18.13
CA ARG A 155 5.10 -10.72 -19.14
C ARG A 155 4.08 -11.68 -18.54
N SER A 156 3.02 -11.95 -19.32
CA SER A 156 2.08 -13.03 -19.00
C SER A 156 2.81 -14.37 -18.96
N ARG A 157 2.46 -15.21 -17.99
CA ARG A 157 2.96 -16.58 -17.82
C ARG A 157 1.76 -17.52 -17.71
N PRO A 158 1.11 -17.89 -18.83
CA PRO A 158 -0.10 -18.73 -18.82
C PRO A 158 0.11 -20.08 -18.15
N GLU A 159 1.32 -20.66 -18.24
CA GLU A 159 1.70 -21.90 -17.57
C GLU A 159 1.68 -21.82 -16.03
N GLN A 160 1.68 -20.61 -15.47
CA GLN A 160 1.59 -20.33 -14.02
C GLN A 160 0.27 -19.62 -13.66
N ASP A 161 -0.68 -19.54 -14.59
CA ASP A 161 -1.95 -18.83 -14.43
C ASP A 161 -1.77 -17.33 -14.08
N ILE A 162 -0.71 -16.70 -14.63
CA ILE A 162 -0.40 -15.28 -14.40
C ILE A 162 -0.77 -14.45 -15.63
N ILE A 163 -1.65 -13.48 -15.42
CA ILE A 163 -1.99 -12.44 -16.39
C ILE A 163 -1.00 -11.28 -16.22
N GLY A 164 -0.21 -11.02 -17.25
CA GLY A 164 0.76 -9.93 -17.26
C GLY A 164 0.15 -8.61 -17.74
N LEU A 165 0.56 -7.51 -17.12
CA LEU A 165 0.28 -6.14 -17.55
C LEU A 165 1.54 -5.46 -18.06
N ASP A 166 1.42 -4.70 -19.13
CA ASP A 166 2.53 -3.90 -19.66
C ASP A 166 2.90 -2.79 -18.67
N ALA A 167 4.18 -2.72 -18.31
CA ALA A 167 4.71 -1.69 -17.42
C ALA A 167 4.91 -0.36 -18.16
N ILE A 168 4.90 0.75 -17.42
CA ILE A 168 5.31 2.06 -17.93
C ILE A 168 6.83 2.19 -17.77
N THR A 169 7.53 2.38 -18.88
CA THR A 169 8.99 2.55 -18.89
C THR A 169 9.40 3.76 -18.03
N GLY A 170 10.24 3.55 -17.03
CA GLY A 170 10.70 4.60 -16.12
C GLY A 170 9.77 4.89 -14.93
N ALA A 171 8.56 4.31 -14.89
CA ALA A 171 7.59 4.46 -13.79
C ALA A 171 7.21 3.11 -13.15
N THR A 172 8.18 2.18 -13.07
CA THR A 172 7.97 0.80 -12.57
C THR A 172 7.39 0.77 -11.15
N VAL A 173 7.89 1.62 -10.26
CA VAL A 173 7.41 1.71 -8.87
C VAL A 173 5.93 2.12 -8.82
N THR A 174 5.57 3.13 -9.60
CA THR A 174 4.20 3.65 -9.69
C THR A 174 3.22 2.57 -10.17
N VAL A 175 3.54 1.85 -11.25
CA VAL A 175 2.64 0.82 -11.80
C VAL A 175 2.53 -0.41 -10.91
N ILE A 176 3.58 -0.76 -10.17
CA ILE A 176 3.54 -1.82 -9.16
C ILE A 176 2.59 -1.44 -8.01
N ALA A 177 2.76 -0.24 -7.46
CA ALA A 177 1.88 0.27 -6.40
C ALA A 177 0.43 0.32 -6.89
N GLN A 178 0.20 0.80 -8.12
CA GLN A 178 -1.12 0.85 -8.72
C GLN A 178 -1.75 -0.54 -8.88
N ASN A 179 -0.98 -1.56 -9.29
CA ASN A 179 -1.49 -2.94 -9.35
C ASN A 179 -1.90 -3.48 -7.98
N GLN A 180 -1.09 -3.21 -6.95
CA GLN A 180 -1.45 -3.59 -5.58
C GLN A 180 -2.74 -2.90 -5.14
N VAL A 181 -2.88 -1.60 -5.41
CA VAL A 181 -4.10 -0.84 -5.10
C VAL A 181 -5.32 -1.44 -5.80
N MET A 182 -5.22 -1.72 -7.11
CA MET A 182 -6.32 -2.29 -7.91
C MET A 182 -6.76 -3.66 -7.38
N MET A 183 -5.80 -4.57 -7.17
CA MET A 183 -6.08 -5.95 -6.76
C MET A 183 -6.56 -6.05 -5.30
N LEU A 184 -6.00 -5.25 -4.40
CA LEU A 184 -6.45 -5.20 -3.01
C LEU A 184 -7.84 -4.57 -2.90
N SER A 185 -8.04 -3.43 -3.55
CA SER A 185 -9.32 -2.71 -3.49
C SER A 185 -10.46 -3.55 -4.06
N GLY A 186 -10.28 -4.06 -5.30
CA GLY A 186 -11.26 -4.93 -5.92
C GLY A 186 -11.49 -6.19 -5.09
N GLY A 187 -10.42 -6.84 -4.62
CA GLY A 187 -10.51 -8.11 -3.89
C GLY A 187 -11.29 -8.00 -2.58
N GLU A 188 -11.07 -6.95 -1.80
CA GLU A 188 -11.78 -6.71 -0.53
C GLU A 188 -13.28 -6.48 -0.76
N VAL A 189 -13.64 -5.67 -1.78
CA VAL A 189 -15.05 -5.43 -2.12
C VAL A 189 -15.70 -6.70 -2.69
N ALA A 190 -15.02 -7.41 -3.59
CA ALA A 190 -15.53 -8.63 -4.21
C ALA A 190 -15.84 -9.73 -3.18
N LYS A 191 -15.05 -9.82 -2.11
CA LYS A 191 -15.33 -10.72 -0.99
C LYS A 191 -16.56 -10.29 -0.20
N GLN A 192 -16.65 -9.00 0.12
CA GLN A 192 -17.73 -8.47 0.95
C GLN A 192 -19.10 -8.67 0.29
N VAL A 193 -19.14 -8.58 -1.04
CA VAL A 193 -20.36 -8.76 -1.84
C VAL A 193 -20.56 -10.20 -2.33
N GLY A 194 -19.69 -11.14 -1.91
CA GLY A 194 -19.84 -12.58 -2.15
C GLY A 194 -19.40 -13.09 -3.52
N ILE A 195 -18.72 -12.28 -4.34
CA ILE A 195 -18.13 -12.70 -5.62
C ILE A 195 -16.95 -13.64 -5.39
N LEU A 196 -16.01 -13.23 -4.52
CA LEU A 196 -14.91 -14.09 -4.10
C LEU A 196 -15.33 -14.88 -2.87
N LYS A 197 -15.35 -16.20 -3.00
CA LYS A 197 -15.68 -17.08 -1.87
C LYS A 197 -14.58 -17.00 -0.80
N PRO A 198 -14.94 -16.91 0.49
CA PRO A 198 -13.96 -16.98 1.57
C PRO A 198 -13.18 -18.29 1.52
N THR A 199 -11.86 -18.21 1.68
CA THR A 199 -11.00 -19.39 1.76
C THR A 199 -11.30 -20.11 3.07
N ILE A 200 -11.82 -21.34 3.01
CA ILE A 200 -11.99 -22.17 4.21
C ILE A 200 -10.62 -22.67 4.65
N ARG A 201 -10.19 -22.23 5.84
CA ARG A 201 -8.87 -22.59 6.38
C ARG A 201 -8.99 -23.81 7.30
N PRO A 202 -8.01 -24.74 7.25
CA PRO A 202 -7.92 -25.80 8.26
C PRO A 202 -7.89 -25.20 9.67
N GLN A 203 -8.75 -25.72 10.55
CA GLN A 203 -8.86 -25.23 11.92
C GLN A 203 -7.70 -25.72 12.79
N ALA A 204 -7.28 -24.88 13.74
CA ALA A 204 -6.26 -25.25 14.72
C ALA A 204 -6.75 -26.39 15.61
N LYS A 205 -5.88 -27.36 15.87
CA LYS A 205 -6.06 -28.37 16.92
C LYS A 205 -5.25 -27.95 18.13
N PHE A 206 -5.91 -27.78 19.27
CA PHE A 206 -5.28 -27.21 20.45
C PHE A 206 -4.72 -28.28 21.38
N ILE A 207 -3.53 -28.01 21.92
CA ILE A 207 -2.95 -28.76 23.03
C ILE A 207 -3.31 -28.04 24.32
N ASP A 208 -3.93 -28.74 25.27
CA ASP A 208 -4.10 -28.23 26.63
C ASP A 208 -2.89 -28.64 27.48
N THR A 209 -2.05 -27.67 27.85
CA THR A 209 -0.87 -27.92 28.70
C THR A 209 -1.24 -27.98 30.19
N GLY A 210 -2.46 -27.62 30.57
CA GLY A 210 -2.90 -27.49 31.96
C GLY A 210 -2.25 -26.33 32.73
N ALA A 211 -1.33 -25.59 32.12
CA ALA A 211 -0.68 -24.44 32.74
C ALA A 211 -1.63 -23.24 32.88
N LYS A 212 -1.33 -22.34 33.83
CA LYS A 212 -2.00 -21.05 33.99
C LYS A 212 -0.95 -19.94 34.01
N PRO A 213 -0.39 -19.58 32.84
CA PRO A 213 0.64 -18.55 32.75
C PRO A 213 0.15 -17.21 33.33
N SER A 214 1.10 -16.44 33.88
CA SER A 214 0.84 -15.06 34.28
C SER A 214 0.64 -14.16 33.06
N TRP A 215 0.13 -12.94 33.28
CA TRP A 215 -0.04 -11.98 32.18
C TRP A 215 1.28 -11.69 31.46
N GLN A 216 2.37 -11.54 32.22
CA GLN A 216 3.69 -11.31 31.64
C GLN A 216 4.13 -12.48 30.75
N GLN A 217 3.92 -13.72 31.18
CA GLN A 217 4.27 -14.90 30.39
C GLN A 217 3.45 -14.99 29.09
N LEU A 218 2.16 -14.65 29.16
CA LEU A 218 1.29 -14.59 27.97
C LEU A 218 1.72 -13.50 26.98
N VAL A 219 2.31 -12.41 27.45
CA VAL A 219 2.87 -11.36 26.58
C VAL A 219 4.21 -11.80 25.98
N GLU A 220 5.07 -12.43 26.78
CA GLU A 220 6.38 -12.92 26.35
C GLU A 220 6.30 -14.05 25.32
N ASP A 221 5.33 -14.96 25.47
CA ASP A 221 5.12 -16.06 24.51
C ASP A 221 4.29 -15.66 23.28
N GLY A 222 3.71 -14.45 23.27
CA GLY A 222 2.92 -13.91 22.18
C GLY A 222 1.43 -14.28 22.20
N SER A 223 0.94 -15.00 23.22
CA SER A 223 -0.47 -15.33 23.41
C SER A 223 -1.36 -14.13 23.68
N VAL A 224 -0.77 -13.02 24.11
CA VAL A 224 -1.40 -11.71 24.29
C VAL A 224 -0.54 -10.65 23.60
N GLN A 225 -1.17 -9.87 22.73
CA GLN A 225 -0.52 -8.82 21.95
C GLN A 225 -1.05 -7.43 22.36
N ARG A 226 -0.29 -6.40 22.02
CA ARG A 226 -0.59 -5.01 22.35
C ARG A 226 -0.61 -4.14 21.09
N LEU A 227 -1.69 -3.38 20.91
CA LEU A 227 -1.83 -2.37 19.86
C LEU A 227 -1.92 -0.99 20.54
N THR A 228 -0.90 -0.16 20.32
CA THR A 228 -0.85 1.21 20.83
C THR A 228 -0.85 2.18 19.66
N VAL A 229 -1.76 3.16 19.69
CA VAL A 229 -1.76 4.28 18.75
C VAL A 229 -1.41 5.55 19.51
N ALA A 230 -0.36 6.25 19.10
CA ALA A 230 0.03 7.51 19.67
C ALA A 230 -0.87 8.66 19.17
N ALA A 231 -1.01 9.73 19.96
CA ALA A 231 -1.88 10.86 19.60
C ALA A 231 -1.40 11.56 18.32
N GLU A 232 -0.09 11.57 18.08
CA GLU A 232 0.55 12.25 16.96
C GLU A 232 0.23 11.57 15.63
N GLU A 233 0.08 10.24 15.65
CA GLU A 233 -0.20 9.42 14.46
C GLU A 233 -1.58 9.73 13.87
N VAL A 234 -2.51 10.19 14.70
CA VAL A 234 -3.86 10.63 14.30
C VAL A 234 -3.97 12.16 14.17
N GLY A 235 -2.85 12.88 14.25
CA GLY A 235 -2.80 14.34 14.07
C GLY A 235 -3.14 15.15 15.32
N LEU A 236 -3.27 14.53 16.49
CA LEU A 236 -3.52 15.18 17.77
C LEU A 236 -2.21 15.58 18.49
N PRO A 237 -2.23 16.59 19.38
CA PRO A 237 -1.05 16.99 20.13
C PRO A 237 -0.68 15.97 21.22
N HIS A 238 0.63 15.82 21.49
CA HIS A 238 1.13 15.00 22.58
C HIS A 238 0.67 15.53 23.94
N ARG A 239 -0.11 14.75 24.67
CA ARG A 239 -0.59 15.09 26.03
C ARG A 239 -0.18 14.06 27.08
N GLY A 240 0.85 13.26 26.81
CA GLY A 240 1.35 12.24 27.74
C GLY A 240 0.44 11.01 27.91
N GLN A 241 -0.60 10.88 27.07
CA GLN A 241 -1.44 9.68 26.97
C GLN A 241 -1.56 9.28 25.49
N PRO A 242 -1.60 7.98 25.17
CA PRO A 242 -1.82 7.52 23.81
C PRO A 242 -3.24 7.86 23.33
N TYR A 243 -3.48 7.77 22.02
CA TYR A 243 -4.83 7.82 21.46
C TYR A 243 -5.64 6.63 21.97
N ILE A 244 -5.07 5.43 21.86
CA ILE A 244 -5.62 4.20 22.42
C ILE A 244 -4.50 3.20 22.74
N ASP A 245 -4.71 2.38 23.77
CA ASP A 245 -3.82 1.29 24.17
C ASP A 245 -4.64 0.03 24.45
N LEU A 246 -4.53 -0.95 23.55
CA LEU A 246 -5.33 -2.16 23.52
C LEU A 246 -4.46 -3.39 23.77
N TRP A 247 -4.96 -4.31 24.59
CA TRP A 247 -4.42 -5.66 24.72
C TRP A 247 -5.44 -6.67 24.24
N PHE A 248 -4.99 -7.67 23.51
CA PHE A 248 -5.90 -8.63 22.88
C PHE A 248 -5.27 -10.00 22.73
N GLY A 249 -6.12 -11.02 22.55
CA GLY A 249 -5.67 -12.39 22.33
C GLY A 249 -6.81 -13.36 22.06
N TYR A 250 -6.44 -14.61 21.78
CA TYR A 250 -7.35 -15.67 21.40
C TYR A 250 -7.78 -16.53 22.59
N LEU A 251 -9.09 -16.73 22.76
CA LEU A 251 -9.66 -17.35 23.96
C LEU A 251 -10.01 -18.82 23.82
N ASN A 252 -10.18 -19.38 22.61
CA ASN A 252 -10.60 -20.79 22.50
C ASN A 252 -9.48 -21.78 22.81
N GLN A 253 -8.23 -21.34 22.80
CA GLN A 253 -7.13 -22.22 23.21
C GLN A 253 -7.26 -22.45 24.74
N PRO A 254 -7.31 -23.71 25.22
CA PRO A 254 -7.66 -23.99 26.62
C PRO A 254 -6.75 -23.36 27.68
N THR A 255 -5.44 -23.37 27.46
CA THR A 255 -4.44 -22.84 28.40
C THR A 255 -4.55 -21.31 28.52
N VAL A 256 -4.54 -20.60 27.39
CA VAL A 256 -4.66 -19.14 27.27
C VAL A 256 -6.04 -18.69 27.75
N GLY A 257 -7.11 -19.33 27.28
CA GLY A 257 -8.48 -19.02 27.66
C GLY A 257 -8.73 -19.15 29.15
N ARG A 258 -8.25 -20.22 29.79
CA ARG A 258 -8.35 -20.40 31.25
C ARG A 258 -7.42 -19.48 32.03
N ALA A 259 -6.24 -19.15 31.50
CA ALA A 259 -5.35 -18.17 32.13
C ALA A 259 -5.98 -16.77 32.15
N VAL A 260 -6.60 -16.35 31.03
CA VAL A 260 -7.22 -15.03 30.91
C VAL A 260 -8.57 -14.96 31.65
N LEU A 261 -9.45 -15.95 31.49
CA LEU A 261 -10.83 -15.88 32.00
C LEU A 261 -11.03 -16.58 33.36
N GLY A 262 -10.14 -17.50 33.72
CA GLY A 262 -10.39 -18.48 34.78
C GLY A 262 -11.27 -19.65 34.31
N ASP A 263 -11.26 -20.77 35.04
CA ASP A 263 -11.88 -22.03 34.59
C ASP A 263 -13.40 -21.91 34.40
N GLY A 264 -14.10 -21.28 35.35
CA GLY A 264 -15.55 -21.14 35.32
C GLY A 264 -16.05 -20.30 34.13
N PRO A 265 -15.61 -19.02 34.02
CA PRO A 265 -15.97 -18.18 32.88
C PRO A 265 -15.53 -18.75 31.53
N TYR A 266 -14.36 -19.42 31.46
CA TYR A 266 -13.92 -20.11 30.24
C TYR A 266 -14.89 -21.21 29.82
N ASN A 267 -15.26 -22.12 30.72
CA ASN A 267 -16.20 -23.21 30.42
C ASN A 267 -17.58 -22.67 30.00
N SER A 268 -18.05 -21.61 30.67
CA SER A 268 -19.28 -20.91 30.31
C SER A 268 -19.22 -20.31 28.90
N LEU A 269 -18.10 -19.64 28.55
CA LEU A 269 -17.89 -19.12 27.20
C LEU A 269 -17.91 -20.24 26.16
N MET A 270 -17.10 -21.29 26.34
CA MET A 270 -17.00 -22.40 25.38
C MET A 270 -18.35 -23.10 25.16
N SER A 271 -19.20 -23.22 26.19
CA SER A 271 -20.54 -23.80 26.04
C SER A 271 -21.52 -22.98 25.19
N ARG A 272 -21.21 -21.69 24.94
CA ARG A 272 -22.04 -20.78 24.13
C ARG A 272 -21.55 -20.64 22.70
N LEU A 273 -20.32 -21.06 22.43
CA LEU A 273 -19.73 -20.98 21.09
C LEU A 273 -20.25 -22.15 20.24
N GLY A 274 -20.60 -21.84 18.98
CA GLY A 274 -20.88 -22.84 17.98
C GLY A 274 -19.60 -23.53 17.48
N GLU A 275 -19.77 -24.59 16.70
CA GLU A 275 -18.65 -25.24 16.02
C GLU A 275 -18.02 -24.26 15.01
N GLY A 276 -16.72 -23.98 15.16
CA GLY A 276 -16.01 -23.00 14.33
C GLY A 276 -16.20 -21.53 14.73
N ASP A 277 -16.86 -21.25 15.86
CA ASP A 277 -16.85 -19.90 16.44
C ASP A 277 -15.53 -19.62 17.15
N HIS A 278 -15.02 -18.40 17.02
CA HIS A 278 -13.73 -17.99 17.56
C HIS A 278 -13.90 -16.80 18.50
N ALA A 279 -13.58 -16.97 19.78
CA ALA A 279 -13.62 -15.91 20.77
C ALA A 279 -12.25 -15.21 20.90
N LEU A 280 -12.29 -13.89 20.84
CA LEU A 280 -11.15 -12.99 20.98
C LEU A 280 -11.45 -12.02 22.11
N PHE A 281 -10.51 -11.77 23.00
CA PHE A 281 -10.69 -10.72 24.00
C PHE A 281 -9.96 -9.45 23.58
N ILE A 282 -10.51 -8.30 23.98
CA ILE A 282 -9.87 -7.00 23.85
C ILE A 282 -10.10 -6.22 25.14
N VAL A 283 -9.04 -5.64 25.71
CA VAL A 283 -9.12 -4.72 26.84
C VAL A 283 -8.34 -3.44 26.56
N ARG A 284 -8.88 -2.31 27.02
CA ARG A 284 -8.26 -0.99 26.90
C ARG A 284 -7.63 -0.58 28.22
N SER A 285 -6.31 -0.57 28.27
CA SER A 285 -5.54 -0.16 29.46
C SER A 285 -5.39 1.35 29.58
N ALA A 286 -5.29 2.06 28.47
CA ALA A 286 -5.12 3.51 28.43
C ALA A 286 -5.69 4.14 27.15
N GLY A 287 -5.73 5.47 27.11
CA GLY A 287 -6.10 6.25 25.95
C GLY A 287 -7.38 7.06 26.13
N ILE A 288 -7.55 8.05 25.25
CA ILE A 288 -8.63 9.04 25.27
C ILE A 288 -9.88 8.60 24.50
N GLU A 289 -9.75 7.60 23.64
CA GLU A 289 -10.82 7.12 22.76
C GLU A 289 -11.23 5.69 23.09
N SER A 290 -12.46 5.33 22.69
CA SER A 290 -13.02 3.98 22.87
C SER A 290 -12.87 3.14 21.61
N PHE A 291 -12.59 1.84 21.78
CA PHE A 291 -12.62 0.88 20.68
C PHE A 291 -14.05 0.45 20.31
N LYS A 292 -15.06 0.76 21.14
CA LYS A 292 -16.47 0.46 20.82
C LYS A 292 -17.07 1.41 19.78
N GLY A 293 -16.45 2.57 19.58
CA GLY A 293 -16.88 3.58 18.61
C GLY A 293 -18.16 4.32 18.98
N SER A 294 -18.61 5.19 18.07
CA SER A 294 -19.80 6.04 18.26
C SER A 294 -21.10 5.38 17.82
N GLY A 295 -21.03 4.30 17.02
CA GLY A 295 -22.18 3.54 16.52
C GLY A 295 -22.70 2.46 17.48
N PHE A 296 -22.23 2.42 18.73
CA PHE A 296 -22.61 1.40 19.71
C PHE A 296 -24.06 1.59 20.22
N VAL A 297 -25.01 1.11 19.43
CA VAL A 297 -26.44 1.00 19.76
C VAL A 297 -26.90 -0.45 19.57
N ARG A 298 -28.01 -0.86 20.21
CA ARG A 298 -28.58 -2.20 19.97
C ARG A 298 -28.88 -2.39 18.47
N GLY A 299 -28.43 -3.50 17.89
CA GLY A 299 -28.47 -3.79 16.46
C GLY A 299 -27.36 -3.16 15.62
N GLY A 300 -26.42 -2.43 16.24
CA GLY A 300 -25.31 -1.77 15.57
C GLY A 300 -24.11 -2.67 15.27
N ILE A 301 -23.16 -2.13 14.50
CA ILE A 301 -21.86 -2.75 14.21
C ILE A 301 -20.77 -2.07 15.04
N TYR A 302 -19.71 -2.82 15.34
CA TYR A 302 -18.46 -2.23 15.81
C TYR A 302 -17.70 -1.67 14.61
N ASP A 303 -17.66 -0.36 14.53
CA ASP A 303 -17.10 0.42 13.41
C ASP A 303 -15.60 0.68 13.53
N ARG A 304 -15.02 0.49 14.73
CA ARG A 304 -13.60 0.76 15.01
C ARG A 304 -12.72 -0.47 15.17
N VAL A 305 -13.30 -1.67 15.28
CA VAL A 305 -12.55 -2.90 15.50
C VAL A 305 -12.90 -3.91 14.43
N GLN A 306 -11.87 -4.44 13.78
CA GLN A 306 -11.97 -5.48 12.78
C GLN A 306 -10.86 -6.51 13.00
N VAL A 307 -11.11 -7.75 12.62
CA VAL A 307 -10.07 -8.77 12.53
C VAL A 307 -9.81 -9.07 11.07
N ARG A 308 -8.55 -9.03 10.65
CA ARG A 308 -8.15 -9.37 9.28
C ARG A 308 -7.28 -10.61 9.26
N GLN A 309 -7.58 -11.55 8.38
CA GLN A 309 -6.73 -12.71 8.13
C GLN A 309 -6.49 -12.83 6.63
N GLU A 310 -5.26 -12.56 6.21
CA GLU A 310 -4.88 -12.41 4.80
C GLU A 310 -5.77 -11.38 4.09
N ARG A 311 -6.64 -11.86 3.19
CA ARG A 311 -7.59 -11.04 2.43
C ARG A 311 -9.00 -11.05 3.05
N ASP A 312 -9.23 -11.77 4.15
CA ASP A 312 -10.56 -11.85 4.78
C ASP A 312 -10.65 -10.86 5.93
N ALA A 313 -11.78 -10.17 6.02
CA ALA A 313 -12.03 -9.16 7.03
C ALA A 313 -13.31 -9.50 7.79
N PHE A 314 -13.22 -9.52 9.12
CA PHE A 314 -14.30 -9.92 10.02
C PHE A 314 -14.70 -8.71 10.88
N THR A 315 -15.92 -8.25 10.69
CA THR A 315 -16.54 -7.16 11.45
C THR A 315 -17.53 -7.71 12.46
N PHE A 316 -17.73 -7.02 13.58
CA PHE A 316 -18.57 -7.52 14.67
C PHE A 316 -19.90 -6.76 14.77
N ARG A 317 -20.97 -7.49 15.12
CA ARG A 317 -22.26 -6.92 15.53
C ARG A 317 -22.43 -7.01 17.04
N ASP A 318 -23.48 -6.38 17.56
CA ASP A 318 -23.86 -6.51 18.97
C ASP A 318 -24.14 -7.96 19.39
N THR A 319 -24.60 -8.82 18.48
CA THR A 319 -24.79 -10.27 18.70
C THR A 319 -23.48 -11.07 18.80
N ASP A 320 -22.38 -10.48 18.36
CA ASP A 320 -21.04 -11.09 18.35
C ASP A 320 -20.20 -10.60 19.54
N TYR A 321 -20.85 -10.00 20.53
CA TYR A 321 -20.21 -9.37 21.68
C TYR A 321 -20.65 -10.01 23.00
N PHE A 322 -19.67 -10.30 23.85
CA PHE A 322 -19.87 -10.56 25.27
C PHE A 322 -19.04 -9.63 26.15
N ASN A 323 -19.55 -9.36 27.36
CA ASN A 323 -18.80 -8.61 28.36
C ASN A 323 -17.68 -9.46 28.96
N LEU A 324 -16.48 -8.90 29.01
CA LEU A 324 -15.37 -9.43 29.79
C LEU A 324 -15.33 -8.75 31.16
N TYR A 325 -15.77 -9.45 32.21
CA TYR A 325 -15.90 -8.84 33.54
C TYR A 325 -14.59 -8.71 34.32
N GLY A 326 -13.56 -9.48 33.96
CA GLY A 326 -12.28 -9.51 34.66
C GLY A 326 -11.25 -10.35 33.92
N ILE A 327 -9.98 -10.14 34.25
CA ILE A 327 -8.86 -10.99 33.79
C ILE A 327 -8.29 -11.70 35.02
N ALA A 328 -8.21 -13.02 34.96
CA ALA A 328 -7.73 -13.88 36.04
C ALA A 328 -6.20 -13.96 36.10
N ALA A 329 -5.51 -13.75 34.97
CA ALA A 329 -4.06 -13.83 34.86
C ALA A 329 -3.38 -12.83 35.80
N ALA A 330 -2.48 -13.31 36.65
CA ALA A 330 -1.76 -12.46 37.60
C ALA A 330 -0.89 -11.42 36.86
N GLY A 331 -0.95 -10.17 37.33
CA GLY A 331 -0.20 -9.06 36.74
C GLY A 331 -0.87 -8.40 35.52
N ALA A 332 -2.12 -8.76 35.21
CA ALA A 332 -2.88 -8.09 34.16
C ALA A 332 -3.03 -6.58 34.45
N PRO A 333 -2.91 -5.71 33.42
CA PRO A 333 -3.06 -4.27 33.60
C PRO A 333 -4.49 -3.92 34.00
N ALA A 334 -4.65 -2.83 34.75
CA ALA A 334 -5.95 -2.23 34.93
C ALA A 334 -6.50 -1.77 33.57
N PHE A 335 -7.79 -2.00 33.34
CA PHE A 335 -8.45 -1.62 32.10
C PHE A 335 -9.76 -0.90 32.42
N SER A 336 -10.16 -0.01 31.51
CA SER A 336 -11.40 0.78 31.63
C SER A 336 -12.49 0.30 30.68
N GLU A 337 -12.13 -0.41 29.61
CA GLU A 337 -13.06 -1.05 28.69
C GLU A 337 -12.59 -2.46 28.36
N SER A 338 -13.55 -3.35 28.15
CA SER A 338 -13.30 -4.76 27.86
C SER A 338 -14.41 -5.37 27.01
N ALA A 339 -14.03 -6.39 26.25
CA ALA A 339 -14.90 -7.08 25.31
C ALA A 339 -14.40 -8.51 25.04
N ILE A 340 -15.34 -9.40 24.76
CA ILE A 340 -15.09 -10.64 24.03
C ILE A 340 -15.86 -10.54 22.72
N PHE A 341 -15.13 -10.62 21.60
CA PHE A 341 -15.69 -10.62 20.26
C PHE A 341 -15.68 -12.03 19.68
N ILE A 342 -16.77 -12.41 19.02
CA ILE A 342 -16.93 -13.72 18.40
C ILE A 342 -16.82 -13.59 16.88
N VAL A 343 -15.81 -14.20 16.28
CA VAL A 343 -15.74 -14.39 14.84
C VAL A 343 -16.50 -15.67 14.48
N ARG A 344 -17.63 -15.50 13.79
CA ARG A 344 -18.52 -16.60 13.36
C ARG A 344 -18.29 -16.94 11.89
N SER A 345 -17.13 -17.49 11.55
CA SER A 345 -16.80 -17.84 10.17
C SER A 345 -15.75 -18.94 10.08
N GLY A 346 -16.06 -20.00 9.32
CA GLY A 346 -15.09 -21.07 9.02
C GLY A 346 -13.93 -20.65 8.11
N ALA A 347 -13.95 -19.41 7.59
CA ALA A 347 -12.81 -18.85 6.89
C ALA A 347 -11.70 -18.41 7.86
N PHE A 348 -12.07 -17.98 9.08
CA PHE A 348 -11.10 -17.66 10.11
C PHE A 348 -10.51 -18.95 10.67
N SER A 349 -9.20 -18.97 10.92
CA SER A 349 -8.56 -20.06 11.66
C SER A 349 -7.43 -19.52 12.53
N ALA A 350 -7.43 -19.90 13.81
CA ALA A 350 -6.36 -19.55 14.75
C ALA A 350 -5.01 -20.23 14.43
N ALA A 351 -5.00 -21.19 13.49
CA ALA A 351 -3.76 -21.85 13.05
C ALA A 351 -2.87 -20.91 12.23
N TYR A 352 -3.47 -19.90 11.61
CA TYR A 352 -2.79 -18.93 10.74
C TYR A 352 -2.72 -17.57 11.44
N PRO A 353 -1.73 -16.71 11.12
CA PRO A 353 -1.64 -15.37 11.66
C PRO A 353 -2.85 -14.54 11.22
N TRP A 354 -3.29 -13.66 12.08
CA TRP A 354 -4.34 -12.68 11.83
C TRP A 354 -3.97 -11.35 12.48
N LYS A 355 -4.64 -10.28 12.11
CA LYS A 355 -4.35 -8.93 12.57
C LYS A 355 -5.57 -8.35 13.25
N LEU A 356 -5.39 -7.78 14.43
CA LEU A 356 -6.38 -6.86 14.97
C LEU A 356 -6.19 -5.52 14.27
N VAL A 357 -7.27 -4.98 13.71
CA VAL A 357 -7.29 -3.67 13.06
C VAL A 357 -8.17 -2.73 13.86
N PHE A 358 -7.60 -1.59 14.21
CA PHE A 358 -8.28 -0.48 14.84
C PHE A 358 -8.42 0.69 13.85
N LEU A 359 -9.65 1.13 13.61
CA LEU A 359 -9.95 2.30 12.78
C LEU A 359 -10.03 3.55 13.66
N ALA A 360 -9.09 4.47 13.47
CA ALA A 360 -9.03 5.73 14.19
C ALA A 360 -9.53 6.91 13.35
N ASN A 361 -10.07 7.93 14.01
CA ASN A 361 -10.36 9.21 13.38
C ASN A 361 -9.08 10.05 13.36
N LYS A 362 -8.44 10.15 12.19
CA LYS A 362 -7.29 11.00 11.94
C LYS A 362 -7.75 12.40 11.55
N MET A 363 -7.17 13.42 12.17
CA MET A 363 -7.45 14.81 11.83
C MET A 363 -6.34 15.34 10.91
N ASP A 364 -6.73 15.83 9.74
CA ASP A 364 -5.82 16.54 8.85
C ASP A 364 -5.51 17.93 9.44
N LYS A 365 -4.22 18.20 9.67
CA LYS A 365 -3.75 19.47 10.25
C LYS A 365 -3.94 20.67 9.32
N ALA A 366 -3.98 20.46 8.00
CA ALA A 366 -4.09 21.53 7.02
C ALA A 366 -5.56 21.94 6.79
N THR A 367 -6.46 20.95 6.75
CA THR A 367 -7.88 21.17 6.40
C THR A 367 -8.82 21.11 7.61
N GLY A 368 -8.39 20.52 8.72
CA GLY A 368 -9.24 20.24 9.88
C GLY A 368 -10.26 19.11 9.65
N ALA A 369 -10.24 18.47 8.47
CA ALA A 369 -11.13 17.36 8.14
C ALA A 369 -10.75 16.10 8.92
N LYS A 370 -11.75 15.28 9.29
CA LYS A 370 -11.55 13.98 9.94
C LYS A 370 -11.57 12.89 8.86
N THR A 371 -10.48 12.18 8.68
CA THR A 371 -10.40 10.97 7.84
C THR A 371 -10.24 9.73 8.73
N PHE A 372 -10.48 8.54 8.18
CA PHE A 372 -10.18 7.30 8.90
C PHE A 372 -8.74 6.86 8.63
N ALA A 373 -8.09 6.25 9.63
CA ALA A 373 -6.77 5.64 9.49
C ALA A 373 -6.78 4.27 10.18
N ASN A 374 -6.18 3.27 9.52
CA ASN A 374 -6.10 1.90 10.01
C ASN A 374 -4.78 1.67 10.73
N PHE A 375 -4.87 1.13 11.95
CA PHE A 375 -3.73 0.68 12.74
C PHE A 375 -3.90 -0.81 12.99
N ASP A 376 -2.87 -1.61 12.70
CA ASP A 376 -2.96 -3.05 12.85
C ASP A 376 -1.80 -3.65 13.66
N THR A 377 -2.07 -4.76 14.32
CA THR A 377 -1.07 -5.57 15.02
C THR A 377 -1.33 -7.04 14.74
N GLU A 378 -0.30 -7.75 14.30
CA GLU A 378 -0.37 -9.18 14.00
C GLU A 378 -0.40 -10.00 15.29
N TYR A 379 -1.19 -11.08 15.26
CA TYR A 379 -1.30 -12.10 16.27
C TYR A 379 -1.18 -13.46 15.59
N TRP A 380 -0.37 -14.33 16.16
CA TRP A 380 -0.32 -15.73 15.78
C TRP A 380 -0.29 -16.56 17.05
N LEU A 381 -1.26 -17.47 17.20
CA LEU A 381 -1.30 -18.36 18.35
C LEU A 381 0.03 -19.10 18.46
N PRO A 382 0.69 -19.13 19.64
CA PRO A 382 2.00 -19.77 19.74
C PRO A 382 1.96 -21.25 19.37
N ALA A 383 2.97 -21.70 18.63
CA ALA A 383 3.04 -23.08 18.11
C ALA A 383 3.01 -24.15 19.21
N THR A 384 3.45 -23.81 20.43
CA THR A 384 3.42 -24.68 21.61
C THR A 384 2.02 -25.10 22.04
N TYR A 385 1.00 -24.31 21.67
CA TYR A 385 -0.39 -24.58 22.00
C TYR A 385 -1.16 -25.28 20.87
N MET A 386 -0.49 -25.69 19.79
CA MET A 386 -1.11 -26.33 18.63
C MET A 386 -0.49 -27.67 18.30
N GLU A 387 -1.32 -28.65 17.95
CA GLU A 387 -0.86 -29.93 17.41
C GLU A 387 -0.25 -29.72 16.03
N GLY A 388 0.99 -30.17 15.83
CA GLY A 388 1.71 -30.00 14.56
C GLY A 388 2.34 -28.61 14.37
N GLY A 389 2.19 -27.70 15.33
CA GLY A 389 2.78 -26.36 15.29
C GLY A 389 2.16 -25.45 14.24
N HIS A 390 2.95 -24.48 13.77
CA HIS A 390 2.52 -23.53 12.74
C HIS A 390 2.45 -24.19 11.36
N PRO A 391 1.34 -24.02 10.61
CA PRO A 391 1.30 -24.39 9.20
C PRO A 391 2.40 -23.67 8.41
N GLU A 392 2.96 -24.34 7.41
CA GLU A 392 3.93 -23.72 6.51
C GLU A 392 3.22 -22.72 5.59
N ILE A 393 3.38 -21.43 5.89
CA ILE A 393 2.83 -20.34 5.08
C ILE A 393 3.90 -19.93 4.07
N VAL A 394 3.71 -20.33 2.81
CA VAL A 394 4.52 -19.81 1.70
C VAL A 394 4.06 -18.38 1.43
N LYS A 395 4.64 -17.42 2.16
CA LYS A 395 4.43 -15.99 1.85
C LYS A 395 5.01 -15.76 0.45
N PRO A 396 4.22 -15.25 -0.52
CA PRO A 396 4.75 -14.91 -1.83
C PRO A 396 5.88 -13.90 -1.66
N ASP A 397 6.97 -14.08 -2.40
CA ASP A 397 8.11 -13.15 -2.35
C ASP A 397 7.61 -11.70 -2.53
N PRO A 398 8.04 -10.76 -1.68
CA PRO A 398 7.74 -9.35 -1.87
C PRO A 398 8.11 -8.90 -3.29
N VAL A 399 7.33 -7.97 -3.85
CA VAL A 399 7.52 -7.54 -5.25
C VAL A 399 8.95 -7.04 -5.50
N TRP A 400 9.52 -6.28 -4.56
CA TRP A 400 10.91 -5.84 -4.65
C TRP A 400 11.87 -7.04 -4.76
N LEU A 401 11.69 -8.09 -3.95
CA LEU A 401 12.59 -9.24 -3.96
C LEU A 401 12.49 -10.02 -5.28
N LYS A 402 11.28 -10.14 -5.84
CA LYS A 402 11.07 -10.73 -7.17
C LYS A 402 11.86 -9.98 -8.24
N ILE A 403 11.81 -8.64 -8.26
CA ILE A 403 12.57 -7.81 -9.23
C ILE A 403 14.07 -8.08 -9.12
N TRP A 404 14.61 -8.19 -7.91
CA TRP A 404 16.03 -8.47 -7.70
C TRP A 404 16.42 -9.85 -8.21
N LYS A 405 15.57 -10.87 -7.99
CA LYS A 405 15.79 -12.23 -8.50
C LYS A 405 15.73 -12.26 -10.03
N GLU A 406 14.72 -11.63 -10.63
CA GLU A 406 14.54 -11.60 -12.10
C GLU A 406 15.66 -10.81 -12.81
N ARG A 407 16.15 -9.72 -12.21
CA ARG A 407 17.18 -8.85 -12.81
C ARG A 407 18.60 -9.18 -12.37
N MET A 408 18.82 -10.31 -11.70
CA MET A 408 20.11 -10.67 -11.07
C MET A 408 21.31 -10.54 -12.02
N VAL A 409 21.21 -11.04 -13.25
CA VAL A 409 22.31 -10.95 -14.24
C VAL A 409 22.65 -9.49 -14.57
N THR A 410 21.63 -8.65 -14.72
CA THR A 410 21.80 -7.23 -15.04
C THR A 410 22.39 -6.48 -13.84
N ILE A 411 21.94 -6.82 -12.62
CA ILE A 411 22.47 -6.28 -11.37
C ILE A 411 23.95 -6.63 -11.20
N ILE A 412 24.34 -7.87 -11.47
CA ILE A 412 25.74 -8.31 -11.42
C ILE A 412 26.58 -7.53 -12.44
N ALA A 413 26.13 -7.42 -13.69
CA ALA A 413 26.82 -6.66 -14.73
C ALA A 413 26.98 -5.18 -14.35
N PHE A 414 25.92 -4.55 -13.83
CA PHE A 414 25.92 -3.17 -13.37
C PHE A 414 26.88 -2.96 -12.18
N THR A 415 26.84 -3.85 -11.19
CA THR A 415 27.72 -3.78 -10.02
C THR A 415 29.18 -3.99 -10.42
N ALA A 416 29.45 -4.94 -11.32
CA ALA A 416 30.79 -5.18 -11.87
C ALA A 416 31.31 -3.95 -12.63
N PHE A 417 30.47 -3.25 -13.38
CA PHE A 417 30.81 -2.00 -14.05
C PHE A 417 31.20 -0.90 -13.05
N LEU A 418 30.42 -0.70 -11.98
CA LEU A 418 30.73 0.29 -10.93
C LEU A 418 32.03 -0.04 -10.20
N VAL A 419 32.24 -1.31 -9.84
CA VAL A 419 33.49 -1.77 -9.22
C VAL A 419 34.66 -1.55 -10.17
N ALA A 420 34.53 -1.88 -11.46
CA ALA A 420 35.58 -1.66 -12.45
C ALA A 420 35.96 -0.17 -12.55
N ILE A 421 34.97 0.73 -12.58
CA ILE A 421 35.22 2.18 -12.55
C ILE A 421 35.97 2.59 -11.27
N ALA A 422 35.55 2.09 -10.10
CA ALA A 422 36.21 2.41 -8.84
C ALA A 422 37.66 1.90 -8.80
N VAL A 423 37.93 0.70 -9.31
CA VAL A 423 39.29 0.13 -9.38
C VAL A 423 40.17 0.92 -10.36
N VAL A 424 39.66 1.25 -11.54
CA VAL A 424 40.41 2.07 -12.51
C VAL A 424 40.71 3.44 -11.92
N TYR A 425 39.76 4.03 -11.21
CA TYR A 425 39.94 5.33 -10.59
C TYR A 425 40.89 5.29 -9.39
N SER A 426 40.90 4.23 -8.58
CA SER A 426 41.87 4.10 -7.49
C SER A 426 43.31 3.99 -8.02
N GLN A 427 43.48 3.42 -9.21
CA GLN A 427 44.76 3.36 -9.93
C GLN A 427 45.07 4.62 -10.75
N ARG A 428 44.29 5.70 -10.61
CA ARG A 428 44.46 6.94 -11.41
C ARG A 428 45.87 7.49 -11.34
N ASP A 429 46.53 7.48 -10.17
CA ASP A 429 47.85 8.10 -10.01
C ASP A 429 48.92 7.33 -10.79
N THR A 430 48.81 5.99 -10.83
CA THR A 430 49.67 5.13 -11.64
C THR A 430 49.40 5.31 -13.14
N LEU A 431 48.13 5.44 -13.54
CA LEU A 431 47.73 5.66 -14.93
C LEU A 431 48.16 7.05 -15.45
N VAL A 432 48.04 8.09 -14.62
CA VAL A 432 48.49 9.45 -14.94
C VAL A 432 50.01 9.51 -15.04
N ARG A 433 50.75 8.80 -14.18
CA ARG A 433 52.22 8.70 -14.28
C ARG A 433 52.69 8.01 -15.56
N ARG A 434 51.91 7.08 -16.11
CA ARG A 434 52.17 6.44 -17.42
C ARG A 434 51.74 7.30 -18.61
N SER A 435 50.97 8.35 -18.38
CA SER A 435 50.46 9.25 -19.42
C SER A 435 51.44 10.43 -19.64
N THR A 436 52.02 10.52 -20.83
CA THR A 436 52.87 11.66 -21.21
C THR A 436 52.05 12.77 -21.86
N ARG A 437 52.54 14.02 -21.90
CA ARG A 437 51.85 15.18 -22.53
C ARG A 437 51.37 14.92 -23.98
N LYS A 438 52.06 14.02 -24.70
CA LYS A 438 51.74 13.61 -26.08
C LYS A 438 50.90 12.33 -26.19
N ASN A 439 50.83 11.48 -25.15
CA ASN A 439 50.07 10.23 -25.17
C ASN A 439 49.25 10.06 -23.89
N LYS A 440 47.97 10.46 -23.97
CA LYS A 440 46.98 10.32 -22.90
C LYS A 440 46.11 9.06 -23.01
N TRP A 441 46.45 8.16 -23.94
CA TRP A 441 45.65 6.97 -24.24
C TRP A 441 45.38 6.08 -23.01
N PRO A 442 46.33 5.83 -22.08
CA PRO A 442 46.08 4.98 -20.92
C PRO A 442 45.03 5.49 -19.94
N VAL A 443 44.70 6.78 -19.97
CA VAL A 443 43.64 7.37 -19.13
C VAL A 443 42.38 7.57 -19.97
N ASN A 444 42.53 8.07 -21.20
CA ASN A 444 41.42 8.39 -22.08
C ASN A 444 40.67 7.16 -22.58
N ALA A 445 41.35 6.04 -22.87
CA ALA A 445 40.69 4.83 -23.36
C ALA A 445 39.69 4.28 -22.34
N PHE A 446 40.11 4.09 -21.08
CA PHE A 446 39.20 3.63 -20.02
C PHE A 446 38.11 4.65 -19.70
N LYS A 447 38.44 5.94 -19.73
CA LYS A 447 37.47 7.01 -19.49
C LYS A 447 36.38 7.06 -20.56
N TYR A 448 36.73 6.99 -21.84
CA TYR A 448 35.77 7.00 -22.93
C TYR A 448 34.94 5.73 -23.01
N VAL A 449 35.55 4.56 -22.76
CA VAL A 449 34.80 3.29 -22.66
C VAL A 449 33.80 3.35 -21.50
N GLY A 450 34.23 3.85 -20.35
CA GLY A 450 33.36 4.07 -19.19
C GLY A 450 32.19 5.01 -19.51
N TRP A 451 32.44 6.10 -20.23
CA TRP A 451 31.39 7.03 -20.67
C TRP A 451 30.40 6.41 -21.65
N VAL A 452 30.87 5.69 -22.66
CA VAL A 452 29.98 5.04 -23.64
C VAL A 452 29.08 4.01 -22.96
N ILE A 453 29.63 3.21 -22.04
CA ILE A 453 28.86 2.26 -21.25
C ILE A 453 27.91 2.99 -20.29
N SER A 454 28.35 4.05 -19.63
CA SER A 454 27.51 4.85 -18.74
C SER A 454 26.34 5.49 -19.50
N ILE A 455 26.55 6.04 -20.70
CA ILE A 455 25.49 6.64 -21.51
C ILE A 455 24.55 5.56 -22.05
N GLY A 456 25.09 4.54 -22.71
CA GLY A 456 24.28 3.52 -23.40
C GLY A 456 23.62 2.52 -22.46
N PHE A 457 24.42 1.82 -21.64
CA PHE A 457 23.91 0.77 -20.76
C PHE A 457 23.22 1.35 -19.54
N VAL A 458 23.86 2.28 -18.82
CA VAL A 458 23.31 2.80 -17.56
C VAL A 458 22.23 3.87 -17.77
N GLY A 459 22.48 4.81 -18.68
CA GLY A 459 21.56 5.89 -19.03
C GLY A 459 20.37 5.38 -19.85
N PHE A 460 20.58 5.02 -21.12
CA PHE A 460 19.48 4.65 -22.02
C PHE A 460 18.92 3.24 -21.75
N GLY A 461 19.76 2.28 -21.34
CA GLY A 461 19.34 0.90 -21.11
C GLY A 461 18.61 0.69 -19.79
N LEU A 462 19.22 1.14 -18.68
CA LEU A 462 18.69 0.94 -17.33
C LEU A 462 17.88 2.13 -16.81
N LEU A 463 17.98 3.31 -17.43
CA LEU A 463 17.36 4.56 -16.96
C LEU A 463 17.72 4.88 -15.50
N ALA A 464 18.90 4.40 -15.05
CA ALA A 464 19.34 4.51 -13.67
C ALA A 464 19.95 5.90 -13.44
N GLN A 465 19.10 6.88 -13.14
CA GLN A 465 19.50 8.26 -12.86
C GLN A 465 19.19 8.65 -11.41
N PRO A 466 20.22 8.77 -10.55
CA PRO A 466 20.05 9.27 -9.20
C PRO A 466 19.58 10.73 -9.20
N SER A 467 18.54 11.03 -8.41
CA SER A 467 17.93 12.37 -8.31
C SER A 467 17.82 12.84 -6.87
N ILE A 468 17.88 14.16 -6.65
CA ILE A 468 17.69 14.76 -5.32
C ILE A 468 16.30 14.47 -4.74
N THR A 469 15.30 14.27 -5.60
CA THR A 469 13.94 13.90 -5.18
C THR A 469 13.91 12.54 -4.47
N GLN A 470 14.77 11.60 -4.87
CA GLN A 470 14.88 10.29 -4.22
C GLN A 470 15.47 10.41 -2.82
N VAL A 471 16.42 11.32 -2.62
CA VAL A 471 16.99 11.62 -1.31
C VAL A 471 15.93 12.22 -0.38
N LEU A 472 15.14 13.18 -0.89
CA LEU A 472 14.04 13.77 -0.12
C LEU A 472 12.99 12.72 0.26
N THR A 473 12.67 11.82 -0.66
CA THR A 473 11.75 10.69 -0.41
C THR A 473 12.32 9.75 0.66
N TRP A 474 13.63 9.49 0.64
CA TRP A 474 14.32 8.68 1.66
C TRP A 474 14.26 9.32 3.05
N PHE A 475 14.56 10.62 3.16
CA PHE A 475 14.43 11.35 4.42
C PHE A 475 12.98 11.41 4.92
N HIS A 476 12.02 11.57 4.02
CA HIS A 476 10.60 11.58 4.38
C HIS A 476 10.12 10.20 4.84
N ALA A 477 10.52 9.12 4.18
CA ALA A 477 10.22 7.75 4.61
C ALA A 477 10.85 7.46 5.98
N LEU A 478 12.13 7.82 6.18
CA LEU A 478 12.81 7.61 7.46
C LEU A 478 12.15 8.39 8.62
N LEU A 479 11.61 9.58 8.36
CA LEU A 479 11.01 10.45 9.39
C LEU A 479 9.52 10.20 9.65
N PHE A 480 8.76 9.74 8.65
CA PHE A 480 7.29 9.69 8.74
C PHE A 480 6.68 8.31 8.48
N GLN A 481 7.27 7.47 7.62
CA GLN A 481 6.70 6.18 7.20
C GLN A 481 7.84 5.20 6.85
N TRP A 482 8.20 4.30 7.78
CA TRP A 482 9.31 3.35 7.62
C TRP A 482 8.99 2.26 6.57
N GLN A 483 8.99 2.61 5.28
CA GLN A 483 8.68 1.70 4.17
C GLN A 483 9.85 1.63 3.17
N TRP A 484 10.80 0.72 3.42
CA TRP A 484 11.99 0.50 2.57
C TRP A 484 11.68 -0.16 1.22
N GLU A 485 10.50 -0.77 1.11
CA GLU A 485 10.06 -1.59 -0.03
C GLU A 485 10.04 -0.80 -1.34
N LEU A 486 9.62 0.46 -1.27
CA LEU A 486 9.57 1.35 -2.43
C LEU A 486 10.96 1.65 -2.99
N PHE A 487 11.95 1.84 -2.11
CA PHE A 487 13.33 2.11 -2.52
C PHE A 487 14.03 0.84 -3.03
N LEU A 488 13.72 -0.31 -2.42
CA LEU A 488 14.21 -1.62 -2.88
C LEU A 488 13.60 -2.04 -4.23
N SER A 489 12.50 -1.41 -4.66
CA SER A 489 11.85 -1.74 -5.93
C SER A 489 12.67 -1.32 -7.17
N ASP A 490 13.59 -0.35 -7.04
CA ASP A 490 14.58 -0.03 -8.09
C ASP A 490 16.00 -0.44 -7.66
N PRO A 491 16.46 -1.65 -8.04
CA PRO A 491 17.76 -2.16 -7.60
C PRO A 491 18.95 -1.33 -8.12
N PHE A 492 18.84 -0.73 -9.31
CA PHE A 492 19.97 -0.03 -9.92
C PHE A 492 20.20 1.31 -9.26
N ILE A 493 19.12 2.07 -9.02
CA ILE A 493 19.18 3.33 -8.30
C ILE A 493 19.63 3.09 -6.85
N PHE A 494 19.14 2.02 -6.21
CA PHE A 494 19.57 1.61 -4.87
C PHE A 494 21.10 1.39 -4.79
N ILE A 495 21.64 0.56 -5.68
CA ILE A 495 23.08 0.26 -5.73
C ILE A 495 23.88 1.53 -6.07
N PHE A 496 23.37 2.37 -6.96
CA PHE A 496 24.02 3.63 -7.29
C PHE A 496 24.15 4.57 -6.10
N TRP A 497 23.11 4.68 -5.27
CA TRP A 497 23.15 5.53 -4.08
C TRP A 497 24.19 5.07 -3.08
N TRP A 498 24.27 3.77 -2.81
CA TRP A 498 25.35 3.23 -1.99
C TRP A 498 26.73 3.50 -2.58
N PHE A 499 26.88 3.32 -3.90
CA PHE A 499 28.11 3.65 -4.59
C PHE A 499 28.47 5.14 -4.46
N ILE A 500 27.51 6.06 -4.63
CA ILE A 500 27.71 7.50 -4.45
C ILE A 500 28.14 7.82 -3.03
N ILE A 501 27.44 7.30 -2.02
CA ILE A 501 27.76 7.54 -0.60
C ILE A 501 29.21 7.11 -0.35
N ILE A 502 29.57 5.86 -0.66
CA ILE A 502 30.91 5.33 -0.42
C ILE A 502 31.97 6.15 -1.17
N THR A 503 31.74 6.42 -2.46
CA THR A 503 32.74 7.11 -3.30
C THR A 503 32.89 8.59 -2.95
N VAL A 504 31.83 9.26 -2.51
CA VAL A 504 31.90 10.64 -2.02
C VAL A 504 32.71 10.73 -0.74
N PHE A 505 32.55 9.78 0.18
CA PHE A 505 33.37 9.73 1.40
C PHE A 505 34.86 9.45 1.11
N LEU A 506 35.16 8.58 0.14
CA LEU A 506 36.55 8.18 -0.16
C LEU A 506 37.27 9.14 -1.11
N TRP A 507 36.60 9.62 -2.17
CA TRP A 507 37.20 10.37 -3.28
C TRP A 507 36.44 11.66 -3.65
N GLY A 508 35.41 12.02 -2.88
CA GLY A 508 34.53 13.15 -3.21
C GLY A 508 33.65 12.89 -4.44
N ARG A 509 32.99 13.94 -4.93
CA ARG A 509 32.05 13.85 -6.07
C ARG A 509 32.70 13.51 -7.42
N GLY A 510 34.03 13.57 -7.51
CA GLY A 510 34.76 13.53 -8.79
C GLY A 510 34.69 12.19 -9.52
N LEU A 511 34.61 11.08 -8.79
CA LEU A 511 34.48 9.75 -9.37
C LEU A 511 33.10 9.57 -10.01
N PHE A 512 32.04 9.88 -9.27
CA PHE A 512 30.68 9.73 -9.78
C PHE A 512 30.38 10.70 -10.93
N CYS A 513 30.49 12.01 -10.70
CA CYS A 513 30.09 13.02 -11.68
C CYS A 513 30.91 12.97 -12.98
N GLY A 514 32.19 12.56 -12.90
CA GLY A 514 33.11 12.59 -14.04
C GLY A 514 33.25 11.28 -14.82
N TRP A 515 32.84 10.13 -14.26
CA TRP A 515 33.08 8.82 -14.85
C TRP A 515 31.85 7.91 -14.90
N ALA A 516 31.03 7.91 -13.85
CA ALA A 516 29.92 6.96 -13.71
C ALA A 516 28.55 7.57 -14.07
N CYS A 517 28.39 8.89 -13.89
CA CYS A 517 27.13 9.60 -14.17
C CYS A 517 26.84 9.64 -15.68
N PRO A 518 25.69 9.12 -16.15
CA PRO A 518 25.34 9.13 -17.58
C PRO A 518 25.24 10.55 -18.14
N PHE A 519 24.58 11.46 -17.42
CA PHE A 519 24.43 12.85 -17.84
C PHE A 519 25.76 13.60 -17.92
N GLY A 520 26.62 13.44 -16.91
CA GLY A 520 27.95 14.06 -16.90
C GLY A 520 28.87 13.51 -18.00
N SER A 521 28.78 12.21 -18.25
CA SER A 521 29.51 11.56 -19.34
C SER A 521 29.05 12.06 -20.71
N LEU A 522 27.73 12.22 -20.89
CA LEU A 522 27.14 12.72 -22.13
C LEU A 522 27.52 14.17 -22.41
N SER A 523 27.41 15.06 -21.43
CA SER A 523 27.71 16.49 -21.62
C SER A 523 29.18 16.72 -21.98
N GLU A 524 30.10 16.03 -21.31
CA GLU A 524 31.53 16.14 -21.58
C GLU A 524 31.92 15.48 -22.92
N LEU A 525 31.25 14.39 -23.30
CA LEU A 525 31.42 13.77 -24.63
C LEU A 525 30.93 14.70 -25.74
N LEU A 526 29.75 15.32 -25.56
CA LEU A 526 29.19 16.30 -26.51
C LEU A 526 30.10 17.53 -26.64
N TYR A 527 30.64 18.06 -25.55
CA TYR A 527 31.58 19.18 -25.58
C TYR A 527 32.83 18.85 -26.44
N LYS A 528 33.38 17.65 -26.28
CA LYS A 528 34.54 17.20 -27.07
C LYS A 528 34.22 16.97 -28.54
N ILE A 529 33.05 16.42 -28.84
CA ILE A 529 32.58 16.27 -30.22
C ILE A 529 32.36 17.64 -30.85
N GLY A 530 31.70 18.56 -30.14
CA GLY A 530 31.48 19.94 -30.58
C GLY A 530 32.79 20.64 -30.90
N GLY A 531 33.76 20.63 -29.98
CA GLY A 531 35.08 21.24 -30.23
C GLY A 531 35.91 20.53 -31.31
N TRP A 532 35.56 19.31 -31.72
CA TRP A 532 36.17 18.63 -32.85
C TRP A 532 35.50 18.98 -34.18
N VAL A 533 34.18 19.22 -34.15
CA VAL A 533 33.38 19.60 -35.31
C VAL A 533 33.49 21.09 -35.66
N GLY A 534 33.74 21.95 -34.66
CA GLY A 534 33.89 23.40 -34.82
C GLY A 534 33.09 24.18 -33.80
#